data_AF-A0A8I1TG96-F1
#
_entry.id   AF-A0A8I1TG96-F1
#
_cell.length_a   1.000
_cell.length_b   1.000
_cell.length_c   1.000
_cell.angle_alpha   90.00
_cell.angle_beta   90.00
_cell.angle_gamma   90.00
#
_symmetry.space_group_name_H-M   'P 1'
#
loop_
_entity.id
_entity.type
_entity.pdbx_description
1 polymer ?
#
loop_
_entity_poly.entity_id
_entity_poly.type
_entity_poly.pdbx_seq_one_letter_code
_entity_poly.pdbx_strand_id
1 'polypeptide(L)'
;MERLIPANGEAMPKIRRAAIGITFAGSIAPVITATHPADALSFVRRRQESGYIDWWAVEDGSNFRADFAMGENMGREYLDFIGRYPTYGHCLLLGHIVAGMAHTIDERGRLGASATGFLRIVNEHAMASATILAMPEIDHA
;
A
#
# COMPACT_ATOMS: atom_id res chain seq x y z
N MET A 1 8.08 -29.22 -33.89
CA MET A 1 9.50 -29.47 -33.53
C MET A 1 10.24 -28.24 -34.03
N GLU A 2 10.88 -27.40 -33.23
CA GLU A 2 11.72 -27.71 -32.07
C GLU A 2 11.50 -26.72 -30.91
N ARG A 3 11.59 -27.27 -29.70
CA ARG A 3 11.83 -26.53 -28.47
C ARG A 3 13.30 -26.15 -28.44
N LEU A 4 13.62 -24.92 -28.08
CA LEU A 4 14.97 -24.51 -27.70
C LEU A 4 14.95 -23.95 -26.29
N ILE A 5 15.46 -24.76 -25.36
CA ILE A 5 15.98 -24.42 -24.03
C ILE A 5 17.14 -25.40 -23.80
N PRO A 6 18.20 -25.12 -23.02
CA PRO A 6 18.92 -23.87 -22.71
C PRO A 6 20.46 -24.04 -22.85
N ALA A 7 21.24 -22.97 -22.66
CA ALA A 7 22.50 -23.06 -21.91
C ALA A 7 22.95 -21.67 -21.45
N ASN A 8 22.73 -21.36 -20.18
CA ASN A 8 23.73 -20.75 -19.31
C ASN A 8 23.19 -20.78 -17.87
N GLY A 9 23.93 -21.50 -17.03
CA GLY A 9 23.49 -21.97 -15.72
C GLY A 9 23.63 -20.91 -14.64
N GLU A 10 22.77 -19.90 -14.66
CA GLU A 10 22.41 -19.18 -13.43
C GLU A 10 21.15 -19.80 -12.86
N ALA A 11 21.29 -20.40 -11.67
CA ALA A 11 20.16 -20.85 -10.89
C ALA A 11 19.30 -19.62 -10.55
N MET A 12 18.16 -19.48 -11.23
CA MET A 12 17.10 -18.57 -10.82
C MET A 12 16.83 -18.86 -9.34
N PRO A 13 16.96 -17.87 -8.42
CA PRO A 13 16.73 -18.12 -7.02
C PRO A 13 15.29 -18.61 -6.87
N LYS A 14 15.14 -19.89 -6.55
CA LYS A 14 13.87 -20.46 -6.13
C LYS A 14 13.52 -19.73 -4.85
N ILE A 15 12.66 -18.71 -4.95
CA ILE A 15 12.00 -18.10 -3.80
C ILE A 15 11.34 -19.28 -3.10
N ARG A 16 12.00 -19.77 -2.04
CA ARG A 16 11.43 -20.83 -1.21
C ARG A 16 10.13 -20.24 -0.68
N ARG A 17 9.03 -20.92 -0.99
CA ARG A 17 7.72 -20.65 -0.40
C ARG A 17 7.85 -20.72 1.11
N ALA A 18 8.14 -19.59 1.76
CA ALA A 18 7.64 -19.34 3.09
C ALA A 18 6.18 -18.96 2.91
N ALA A 19 5.33 -19.98 2.77
CA ALA A 19 3.90 -19.81 2.93
C ALA A 19 3.62 -19.58 4.43
N ILE A 20 4.08 -18.46 4.97
CA ILE A 20 3.44 -17.88 6.14
C ILE A 20 2.36 -16.99 5.53
N GLY A 21 1.25 -17.64 5.16
CA GLY A 21 0.07 -16.92 4.73
C GLY A 21 -0.28 -15.94 5.83
N ILE A 22 -0.37 -14.66 5.50
CA ILE A 22 -1.11 -13.72 6.34
C ILE A 22 -2.55 -14.24 6.29
N THR A 23 -2.92 -15.11 7.24
CA THR A 23 -4.30 -15.52 7.42
C THR A 23 -5.03 -14.29 7.95
N PHE A 24 -5.62 -13.52 7.06
CA PHE A 24 -6.66 -12.57 7.44
C PHE A 24 -7.81 -13.41 7.98
N ALA A 25 -7.91 -13.51 9.31
CA ALA A 25 -9.07 -14.05 10.01
C ALA A 25 -10.23 -13.04 9.89
N GLY A 26 -10.64 -12.75 8.66
CA GLY A 26 -11.83 -11.97 8.36
C GLY A 26 -13.03 -12.90 8.35
N SER A 27 -13.81 -12.88 9.42
CA SER A 27 -15.15 -13.45 9.43
C SER A 27 -15.92 -12.95 8.20
N ILE A 28 -16.56 -13.87 7.46
CA ILE A 28 -17.44 -13.57 6.34
C ILE A 28 -18.78 -12.96 6.80
N ALA A 29 -18.92 -12.69 8.11
CA ALA A 29 -20.08 -11.99 8.64
C ALA A 29 -20.14 -10.58 8.04
N PRO A 30 -21.33 -10.12 7.61
CA PRO A 30 -21.50 -8.76 7.12
C PRO A 30 -21.16 -7.80 8.26
N VAL A 31 -19.99 -7.18 8.20
CA VAL A 31 -19.62 -6.11 9.12
C VAL A 31 -20.54 -4.94 8.80
N ILE A 32 -21.44 -4.67 9.75
CA ILE A 32 -22.36 -3.54 9.73
C ILE A 32 -21.51 -2.28 9.59
N THR A 33 -21.69 -1.61 8.44
CA THR A 33 -21.13 -0.31 8.04
C THR A 33 -19.61 -0.17 8.12
N ALA A 34 -18.86 -0.89 7.29
CA ALA A 34 -17.51 -0.44 6.97
C ALA A 34 -17.62 0.91 6.24
N THR A 35 -17.15 2.00 6.86
CA THR A 35 -17.10 3.32 6.23
C THR A 35 -16.34 3.20 4.92
N HIS A 36 -16.98 3.56 3.82
CA HIS A 36 -16.35 3.49 2.51
C HIS A 36 -15.09 4.38 2.52
N PRO A 37 -13.95 3.96 1.92
CA PRO A 37 -12.69 4.71 2.02
C PRO A 37 -12.82 6.18 1.61
N ALA A 38 -13.62 6.48 0.59
CA ALA A 38 -13.89 7.86 0.16
C ALA A 38 -14.68 8.74 1.15
N ASP A 39 -15.23 8.15 2.20
CA ASP A 39 -15.91 8.85 3.29
C ASP A 39 -15.05 8.86 4.58
N ALA A 40 -13.90 8.16 4.57
CA ALA A 40 -13.03 7.95 5.74
C ALA A 40 -11.63 8.54 5.59
N LEU A 41 -11.10 8.61 4.36
CA LEU A 41 -9.74 9.06 4.08
C LEU A 41 -9.77 10.45 3.44
N SER A 42 -9.06 11.40 4.02
CA SER A 42 -9.03 12.82 3.62
C SER A 42 -8.58 13.07 2.19
N PHE A 43 -7.85 12.11 1.61
CA PHE A 43 -7.25 12.17 0.28
C PHE A 43 -7.97 11.32 -0.77
N VAL A 44 -9.10 10.69 -0.41
CA VAL A 44 -9.93 9.90 -1.33
C VAL A 44 -11.28 10.59 -1.45
N ARG A 45 -11.77 10.78 -2.68
CA ARG A 45 -13.03 11.50 -2.91
C ARG A 45 -13.91 10.81 -3.95
N ARG A 46 -15.22 10.82 -3.73
CA ARG A 46 -16.20 10.42 -4.76
C ARG A 46 -16.32 11.51 -5.82
N ARG A 47 -16.19 11.15 -7.11
CA ARG A 47 -16.55 12.06 -8.20
C ARG A 47 -18.06 12.01 -8.40
N GLN A 48 -18.75 13.09 -7.97
CA GLN A 48 -20.21 13.17 -7.97
C GLN A 48 -20.83 12.91 -9.34
N GLU A 49 -20.14 13.30 -10.42
CA GLU A 49 -20.65 13.26 -11.78
C GLU A 49 -20.67 11.87 -12.41
N SER A 50 -19.81 10.96 -11.93
CA SER A 50 -19.52 9.72 -12.66
C SER A 50 -19.53 8.47 -11.79
N GLY A 51 -19.67 8.61 -10.47
CA GLY A 51 -19.64 7.50 -9.53
C GLY A 51 -18.24 6.88 -9.35
N TYR A 52 -17.23 7.35 -10.09
CA TYR A 52 -15.85 6.93 -9.90
C TYR A 52 -15.25 7.50 -8.62
N ILE A 53 -14.25 6.80 -8.11
CA ILE A 53 -13.48 7.22 -6.93
C ILE A 53 -12.18 7.83 -7.42
N ASP A 54 -11.91 9.04 -6.94
CA ASP A 54 -10.60 9.65 -7.01
C ASP A 54 -9.77 9.14 -5.82
N TRP A 55 -8.89 8.18 -6.10
CA TRP A 55 -8.10 7.50 -5.08
C TRP A 55 -6.93 8.33 -4.55
N TRP A 56 -6.62 9.46 -5.20
CA TRP A 56 -5.63 10.42 -4.76
C TRP A 56 -6.07 11.84 -5.18
N ALA A 57 -6.98 12.44 -4.40
CA ALA A 57 -7.51 13.76 -4.65
C ALA A 57 -6.65 14.87 -4.02
N VAL A 58 -5.33 14.78 -4.19
CA VAL A 58 -4.34 15.67 -3.56
C VAL A 58 -3.44 16.28 -4.62
N GLU A 59 -3.28 17.60 -4.55
CA GLU A 59 -2.31 18.34 -5.36
C GLU A 59 -1.23 18.91 -4.44
N ASP A 60 0.03 18.79 -4.84
CA ASP A 60 1.14 19.42 -4.12
C ASP A 60 1.10 20.93 -4.32
N GLY A 61 1.50 21.67 -3.28
CA GLY A 61 1.77 23.09 -3.38
C GLY A 61 3.17 23.38 -3.92
N SER A 62 3.70 24.54 -3.55
CA SER A 62 5.07 24.97 -3.90
C SER A 62 6.10 24.64 -2.82
N ASN A 63 5.70 24.01 -1.71
CA ASN A 63 6.58 23.77 -0.57
C ASN A 63 6.71 22.27 -0.29
N PHE A 64 7.75 21.69 -0.86
CA PHE A 64 8.08 20.27 -0.72
C PHE A 64 8.01 19.76 0.73
N ARG A 65 8.56 20.50 1.71
CA ARG A 65 8.59 20.04 3.10
C ARG A 65 7.18 19.98 3.69
N ALA A 66 6.35 20.97 3.39
CA ALA A 66 4.97 21.01 3.87
C ALA A 66 4.13 19.90 3.22
N ASP A 67 4.24 19.75 1.90
CA ASP A 67 3.52 18.74 1.14
C ASP A 67 3.95 17.32 1.55
N PHE A 68 5.24 17.10 1.79
CA PHE A 68 5.78 15.85 2.30
C PHE A 68 5.21 15.50 3.69
N ALA A 69 5.20 16.45 4.63
CA ALA A 69 4.63 16.25 5.95
C ALA A 69 3.10 16.01 5.91
N MET A 70 2.39 16.68 4.99
CA MET A 70 0.99 16.39 4.71
C MET A 70 0.82 14.94 4.23
N GLY A 71 1.67 14.50 3.31
CA GLY A 71 1.80 13.11 2.86
C GLY A 71 1.93 12.12 4.01
N GLU A 72 2.83 12.39 4.95
CA GLU A 72 3.05 11.55 6.12
C GLU A 72 1.81 11.43 7.00
N ASN A 73 1.08 12.53 7.20
CA ASN A 73 -0.16 12.53 7.98
C ASN A 73 -1.22 11.64 7.30
N MET A 74 -1.37 11.75 5.98
CA MET A 74 -2.26 10.89 5.20
C MET A 74 -1.84 9.42 5.24
N GLY A 75 -0.54 9.13 5.27
CA GLY A 75 -0.02 7.78 5.46
C GLY A 75 -0.41 7.19 6.82
N ARG A 76 -0.36 8.00 7.88
CA ARG A 76 -0.80 7.58 9.23
C ARG A 76 -2.31 7.35 9.28
N GLU A 77 -3.09 8.24 8.66
CA GLU A 77 -4.54 8.11 8.52
C GLU A 77 -4.92 6.80 7.80
N TYR A 78 -4.22 6.47 6.70
CA TYR A 78 -4.43 5.22 5.97
C TYR A 78 -4.17 3.99 6.85
N LEU A 79 -3.02 3.94 7.53
CA LEU A 79 -2.64 2.80 8.37
C LEU A 79 -3.61 2.58 9.54
N ASP A 80 -4.02 3.68 10.16
CA ASP A 80 -5.03 3.68 11.22
C ASP A 80 -6.40 3.17 10.72
N PHE A 81 -6.82 3.59 9.52
CA PHE A 81 -8.04 3.09 8.88
C PHE A 81 -7.99 1.58 8.61
N ILE A 82 -6.94 1.07 7.94
CA ILE A 82 -6.85 -0.36 7.63
C ILE A 82 -6.61 -1.23 8.86
N GLY A 83 -5.99 -0.68 9.90
CA GLY A 83 -5.81 -1.34 11.19
C GLY A 83 -7.13 -1.53 11.94
N ARG A 84 -8.04 -0.54 11.88
CA ARG A 84 -9.39 -0.65 12.47
C ARG A 84 -10.33 -1.53 11.65
N TYR A 85 -10.16 -1.57 10.33
CA TYR A 85 -11.06 -2.27 9.41
C TYR A 85 -10.28 -3.24 8.49
N PRO A 86 -9.71 -4.34 8.99
CA PRO A 86 -8.84 -5.23 8.21
C PRO A 86 -9.65 -6.20 7.31
N THR A 87 -10.34 -5.66 6.31
CA THR A 87 -11.14 -6.44 5.34
C THR A 87 -10.31 -6.89 4.14
N TYR A 88 -10.76 -7.93 3.43
CA TYR A 88 -10.14 -8.35 2.16
C TYR A 88 -10.20 -7.24 1.10
N GLY A 89 -11.24 -6.40 1.08
CA GLY A 89 -11.28 -5.24 0.20
C GLY A 89 -10.18 -4.23 0.53
N HIS A 90 -9.93 -3.99 1.82
CA HIS A 90 -8.93 -3.05 2.28
C HIS A 90 -7.48 -3.53 2.10
N CYS A 91 -7.23 -4.84 1.94
CA CYS A 91 -5.89 -5.32 1.59
C CYS A 91 -5.46 -4.93 0.17
N LEU A 92 -6.41 -4.65 -0.72
CA LEU A 92 -6.17 -4.17 -2.09
C LEU A 92 -6.11 -2.64 -2.20
N LEU A 93 -6.53 -1.92 -1.16
CA LEU A 93 -6.72 -0.47 -1.18
C LEU A 93 -5.44 0.31 -1.52
N LEU A 94 -4.28 -0.14 -1.04
CA LEU A 94 -3.00 0.52 -1.34
C LEU A 94 -2.73 0.55 -2.85
N GLY A 95 -3.07 -0.52 -3.58
CA GLY A 95 -2.88 -0.59 -5.03
C GLY A 95 -3.71 0.47 -5.77
N HIS A 96 -4.96 0.70 -5.34
CA HIS A 96 -5.80 1.73 -5.91
C HIS A 96 -5.28 3.14 -5.62
N ILE A 97 -4.81 3.40 -4.40
CA ILE A 97 -4.23 4.68 -3.99
C ILE A 97 -2.96 4.98 -4.81
N VAL A 98 -2.05 4.02 -4.92
CA VAL A 98 -0.80 4.18 -5.70
C VAL A 98 -1.09 4.41 -7.18
N ALA A 99 -2.06 3.69 -7.76
CA ALA A 99 -2.51 3.96 -9.12
C ALA A 99 -3.07 5.38 -9.27
N GLY A 100 -3.81 5.86 -8.25
CA GLY A 100 -4.29 7.24 -8.17
C GLY A 100 -3.17 8.27 -8.19
N MET A 101 -2.06 8.02 -7.50
CA MET A 101 -0.89 8.92 -7.45
C MET A 101 -0.17 9.11 -8.79
N ALA A 102 -0.47 8.31 -9.82
CA ALA A 102 0.26 8.32 -11.09
C ALA A 102 0.30 9.71 -11.76
N HIS A 103 -0.73 10.52 -11.56
CA HIS A 103 -0.78 11.88 -12.10
C HIS A 103 0.20 12.86 -11.41
N THR A 104 0.75 12.50 -10.25
CA THR A 104 1.74 13.30 -9.51
C THR A 104 3.18 13.07 -9.99
N ILE A 105 3.39 12.12 -10.90
CA ILE A 105 4.72 11.74 -11.38
C ILE A 105 5.26 12.85 -12.30
N ASP A 106 6.43 13.38 -11.94
CA ASP A 106 7.12 14.39 -12.73
C ASP A 106 7.78 13.81 -14.01
N GLU A 107 8.28 14.68 -14.88
CA GLU A 107 8.95 14.32 -16.13
C GLU A 107 10.17 13.38 -15.93
N ARG A 108 10.70 13.31 -14.71
CA ARG A 108 11.85 12.49 -14.32
C ARG A 108 11.42 11.17 -13.66
N GLY A 109 10.13 10.89 -13.61
CA GLY A 109 9.58 9.67 -13.00
C GLY A 109 9.53 9.72 -11.47
N ARG A 110 9.60 10.90 -10.85
CA ARG A 110 9.54 11.05 -9.39
C ARG A 110 8.14 11.42 -8.97
N LEU A 111 7.66 10.79 -7.90
CA LEU A 111 6.39 11.12 -7.29
C LEU A 111 6.41 12.54 -6.70
N GLY A 112 5.22 13.13 -6.61
CA GLY A 112 4.99 14.34 -5.83
C GLY A 112 5.44 14.20 -4.38
N ALA A 113 5.66 15.34 -3.72
CA ALA A 113 6.11 15.43 -2.34
C ALA A 113 5.13 14.73 -1.38
N SER A 114 3.82 14.99 -1.50
CA SER A 114 2.80 14.35 -0.66
C SER A 114 2.69 12.85 -0.89
N ALA A 115 2.72 12.40 -2.15
CA ALA A 115 2.71 10.98 -2.49
C ALA A 115 3.96 10.26 -1.93
N THR A 116 5.12 10.91 -2.00
CA THR A 116 6.38 10.39 -1.43
C THR A 116 6.30 10.29 0.10
N GLY A 117 5.80 11.33 0.77
CA GLY A 117 5.62 11.33 2.23
C GLY A 117 4.65 10.24 2.72
N PHE A 118 3.56 10.03 2.00
CA PHE A 118 2.61 8.94 2.25
C PHE A 118 3.30 7.56 2.18
N LEU A 119 4.01 7.30 1.07
CA LEU A 119 4.65 6.00 0.85
C LEU A 119 5.80 5.74 1.82
N ARG A 120 6.49 6.78 2.32
CA ARG A 120 7.47 6.62 3.41
C ARG A 120 6.84 5.96 4.63
N ILE A 121 5.73 6.50 5.11
CA ILE A 121 5.05 6.01 6.32
C ILE A 121 4.54 4.57 6.15
N VAL A 122 3.97 4.27 4.98
CA VAL A 122 3.53 2.91 4.64
C VAL A 122 4.70 1.94 4.60
N ASN A 123 5.80 2.33 3.94
CA ASN A 123 6.99 1.50 3.85
C ASN A 123 7.66 1.29 5.23
N GLU A 124 7.67 2.29 6.10
CA GLU A 124 8.17 2.14 7.48
C GLU A 124 7.40 1.10 8.27
N HIS A 125 6.07 1.06 8.13
CA HIS A 125 5.25 0.03 8.77
C HIS A 125 5.47 -1.36 8.16
N ALA A 126 5.65 -1.44 6.84
CA ALA A 126 6.02 -2.69 6.18
C ALA A 126 7.39 -3.18 6.66
N MET A 127 8.39 -2.30 6.78
CA MET A 127 9.72 -2.60 7.30
C MET A 127 9.67 -3.05 8.76
N ALA A 128 8.90 -2.38 9.62
CA ALA A 128 8.73 -2.79 11.01
C ALA A 128 8.12 -4.20 11.12
N SER A 129 7.07 -4.47 10.34
CA SER A 129 6.44 -5.79 10.29
C SER A 129 7.39 -6.86 9.77
N ALA A 130 8.13 -6.57 8.70
CA ALA A 130 9.13 -7.47 8.14
C ALA A 130 10.28 -7.75 9.12
N THR A 131 10.70 -6.73 9.89
CA THR A 131 11.72 -6.89 10.93
C THR A 131 11.28 -7.89 11.99
N ILE A 132 10.04 -7.75 12.49
CA ILE A 132 9.47 -8.69 13.47
C ILE A 132 9.42 -10.12 12.90
N LEU A 133 8.98 -10.27 11.65
CA LEU A 133 8.88 -11.58 10.99
C LEU A 133 10.25 -12.21 10.68
N ALA A 134 11.31 -11.40 10.59
CA ALA A 134 12.67 -11.87 10.33
C ALA A 134 13.44 -12.16 11.63
N MET A 135 12.87 -11.88 12.81
CA MET A 135 13.51 -12.22 14.08
C MET A 135 13.64 -13.74 14.19
N PRO A 136 14.82 -14.27 14.55
CA PRO A 136 14.97 -15.70 14.79
C PRO A 136 14.09 -16.14 15.97
N GLU A 137 13.49 -17.32 15.88
CA GLU A 137 12.80 -17.92 17.03
C GLU A 137 13.78 -18.01 18.20
N ILE A 138 13.37 -17.50 19.36
CA ILE A 138 14.15 -17.70 20.59
C ILE A 138 13.93 -19.16 20.97
N ASP A 139 14.89 -20.02 20.61
CA ASP A 139 14.95 -21.38 21.14
C ASP A 139 15.07 -21.29 22.66
N HIS A 140 13.98 -21.64 23.35
CA HIS A 140 14.02 -21.89 24.79
C HIS A 140 14.78 -23.20 25.00
N ALA A 141 16.04 -23.09 25.39
CA ALA A 141 16.88 -24.19 25.88
C ALA A 141 16.40 -24.71 27.24
#